data_AF-A0A6L9SCP4-F1
#
_entry.id   AF-A0A6L9SCP4-F1
#
_cell.length_a   1.000
_cell.length_b   1.000
_cell.length_c   1.000
_cell.angle_alpha   90.00
_cell.angle_beta   90.00
_cell.angle_gamma   90.00
#
_symmetry.space_group_name_H-M   'P 1'
#
loop_
_entity.id
_entity.type
_entity.pdbx_description
1 polymer ?
#
loop_
_entity_poly.entity_id
_entity_poly.type
_entity_poly.pdbx_seq_one_letter_code
_entity_poly.pdbx_strand_id
1 'polypeptide(L)'
;MSNRGAELRELAHRLNDAGPEAVEDELSELARMAAAVGVEPALLAALCDRAAPAVVRQRAFARVAARVDARLDALTVRTSSDRQDSPEAGYIEPRPGVYPGGESQTRPTRNVVHRSPSR
;
A
#
# COMPACT_ATOMS: atom_id res chain seq x y z
N MET A 1 -5.03 -1.24 -17.45
CA MET A 1 -3.72 -0.57 -17.43
C MET A 1 -3.95 0.85 -16.96
N SER A 2 -3.36 1.25 -15.84
CA SER A 2 -3.62 2.54 -15.20
C SER A 2 -3.11 3.68 -16.08
N ASN A 3 -4.00 4.60 -16.50
CA ASN A 3 -3.69 5.79 -17.31
C ASN A 3 -2.57 6.67 -16.71
N ARG A 4 -2.36 6.52 -15.40
CA ARG A 4 -1.40 7.25 -14.58
C ARG A 4 0.04 7.20 -15.06
N GLY A 5 0.50 6.04 -15.54
CA GLY A 5 1.87 5.90 -16.02
C GLY A 5 2.13 6.69 -17.31
N ALA A 6 1.12 6.80 -18.18
CA ALA A 6 1.19 7.61 -19.39
C ALA A 6 1.18 9.11 -19.04
N GLU A 7 0.30 9.53 -18.13
CA GLU A 7 0.23 10.91 -17.64
C GLU A 7 1.56 11.38 -17.01
N LEU A 8 2.22 10.52 -16.21
CA LEU A 8 3.54 10.86 -15.64
C LEU A 8 4.63 11.00 -16.69
N ARG A 9 4.60 10.20 -17.76
CA ARG A 9 5.57 10.30 -18.88
C ARG A 9 5.34 11.56 -19.70
N GLU A 10 4.10 11.92 -19.96
CA GLU A 10 3.75 13.15 -20.65
C GLU A 10 4.18 14.38 -19.84
N LEU A 11 3.93 14.37 -18.53
CA LEU A 11 4.40 15.43 -17.64
C LEU A 11 5.93 15.50 -17.61
N ALA A 12 6.63 14.36 -17.59
CA ALA A 12 8.09 14.31 -17.67
C ALA A 12 8.62 14.94 -18.97
N HIS A 13 7.95 14.67 -20.10
CA HIS A 13 8.30 15.23 -21.39
C HIS A 13 8.12 16.75 -21.41
N ARG A 14 6.96 17.26 -20.95
CA ARG A 14 6.71 18.71 -20.86
C ARG A 14 7.67 19.42 -19.91
N LEU A 15 7.97 18.79 -18.77
CA LEU A 15 8.93 19.30 -17.79
C LEU A 15 10.36 19.39 -18.36
N ASN A 16 10.73 18.45 -19.24
CA ASN A 16 12.03 18.47 -19.91
C ASN A 16 12.10 19.53 -21.01
N ASP A 17 11.03 19.66 -21.80
CA ASP A 17 11.02 20.49 -23.01
C ASP A 17 10.72 21.97 -22.71
N ALA A 18 9.76 22.24 -21.82
CA ALA A 18 9.31 23.59 -21.48
C ALA A 18 9.76 24.06 -20.09
N GLY A 19 10.35 23.17 -19.28
CA GLY A 19 10.83 23.49 -17.95
C GLY A 19 9.74 23.48 -16.87
N PRO A 20 10.14 23.60 -15.59
CA PRO A 20 9.23 23.44 -14.45
C PRO A 20 8.24 24.59 -14.27
N GLU A 21 8.54 25.78 -14.83
CA GLU A 21 7.64 26.94 -14.78
C GLU A 21 6.42 26.75 -15.68
N ALA A 22 6.56 25.99 -16.78
CA ALA A 22 5.48 25.74 -17.73
C ALA A 22 4.47 24.69 -17.24
N VAL A 23 4.78 23.96 -16.17
CA VAL A 23 3.97 22.84 -15.64
C VAL A 23 3.76 22.94 -14.12
N GLU A 24 3.78 24.15 -13.56
CA GLU A 24 3.75 24.34 -12.10
C GLU A 24 2.48 23.79 -11.44
N ASP A 25 1.33 23.93 -12.09
CA ASP A 25 0.06 23.45 -11.57
C ASP A 25 0.06 21.92 -11.49
N GLU A 26 0.59 21.25 -12.51
CA GLU A 26 0.73 19.80 -12.53
C GLU A 26 1.77 19.29 -11.53
N LEU A 27 2.87 20.03 -11.32
CA LEU A 27 3.85 19.71 -10.28
C LEU A 27 3.24 19.85 -8.87
N SER A 28 2.40 20.88 -8.66
CA SER A 28 1.69 21.10 -7.39
C SER A 28 0.63 20.02 -7.13
N GLU A 29 -0.10 19.64 -8.17
CA GLU A 29 -1.04 18.51 -8.14
C GLU A 29 -0.30 17.22 -7.78
N LEU A 30 0.79 16.92 -8.50
CA LEU A 30 1.63 15.75 -8.25
C LEU A 30 2.15 15.73 -6.82
N ALA A 31 2.62 16.85 -6.29
CA ALA A 31 3.09 16.95 -4.92
C ALA A 31 1.99 16.64 -3.91
N ARG A 32 0.75 17.11 -4.14
CA ARG A 32 -0.40 16.83 -3.27
C ARG A 32 -0.73 15.33 -3.23
N MET A 33 -0.76 14.68 -4.40
CA MET A 33 -0.98 13.23 -4.46
C MET A 33 0.18 12.44 -3.86
N ALA A 34 1.42 12.87 -4.11
CA ALA A 34 2.62 12.26 -3.56
C ALA A 34 2.64 12.35 -2.03
N ALA A 35 2.18 13.46 -1.45
CA ALA A 35 2.01 13.59 0.00
C ALA A 35 1.01 12.55 0.55
N ALA A 36 -0.11 12.33 -0.14
CA ALA A 36 -1.13 11.35 0.27
C ALA A 36 -0.60 9.90 0.29
N VAL A 37 0.39 9.59 -0.54
CA VAL A 37 1.04 8.26 -0.55
C VAL A 37 2.30 8.17 0.31
N GLY A 38 2.64 9.25 1.04
CA GLY A 38 3.73 9.29 2.01
C GLY A 38 5.12 9.54 1.41
N VAL A 39 5.22 10.28 0.30
CA VAL A 39 6.51 10.77 -0.20
C VAL A 39 7.12 11.79 0.77
N GLU A 40 8.44 11.78 0.89
CA GLU A 40 9.19 12.59 1.85
C GLU A 40 8.95 14.11 1.65
N PRO A 41 8.61 14.87 2.71
CA PRO A 41 8.29 16.29 2.60
C PRO A 41 9.42 17.15 1.98
N ALA A 42 10.67 16.81 2.24
CA ALA A 42 11.82 17.52 1.68
C ALA A 42 11.89 17.42 0.14
N LEU A 43 11.50 16.27 -0.44
CA LEU A 43 11.42 16.10 -1.88
C LEU A 43 10.27 16.92 -2.48
N LEU A 44 9.13 16.98 -1.79
CA LEU A 44 7.98 17.77 -2.23
C LEU A 44 8.28 19.27 -2.16
N ALA A 45 8.99 19.71 -1.11
CA ALA A 45 9.45 21.09 -0.99
C ALA A 45 10.40 21.45 -2.15
N ALA A 46 11.38 20.61 -2.45
CA ALA A 46 12.31 20.83 -3.56
C ALA A 46 11.63 20.81 -4.95
N LEU A 47 10.52 20.07 -5.10
CA LEU A 47 9.74 20.03 -6.34
C LEU A 47 8.99 21.35 -6.59
N CYS A 48 8.39 21.89 -5.52
CA CYS A 48 7.53 23.08 -5.57
C CYS A 48 8.28 24.40 -5.33
N ASP A 49 9.57 24.36 -4.97
CA ASP A 49 10.38 25.55 -4.75
C ASP A 49 10.67 26.27 -6.08
N ARG A 50 10.01 27.41 -6.29
CA ARG A 50 10.19 28.27 -7.46
C ARG A 50 11.58 28.91 -7.53
N ALA A 51 12.24 29.09 -6.39
CA ALA A 51 13.59 29.65 -6.34
C ALA A 51 14.67 28.59 -6.62
N ALA A 52 14.31 27.31 -6.59
CA ALA A 52 15.26 26.23 -6.87
C ALA A 52 15.61 26.17 -8.37
N PRO A 53 16.88 25.85 -8.72
CA PRO A 53 17.27 25.64 -10.10
C PRO A 53 16.42 24.55 -10.78
N ALA A 54 16.13 24.72 -12.07
CA ALA A 54 15.29 23.78 -12.82
C ALA A 54 15.76 22.32 -12.72
N VAL A 55 17.08 22.09 -12.75
CA VAL A 55 17.69 20.76 -12.61
C VAL A 55 17.37 20.12 -11.25
N VAL A 56 17.29 20.91 -10.17
CA VAL A 56 16.93 20.41 -8.85
C VAL A 56 15.48 19.95 -8.84
N ARG A 57 14.57 20.78 -9.39
CA ARG A 57 13.14 20.45 -9.50
C ARG A 57 12.90 19.23 -10.38
N GLN A 58 13.61 19.11 -11.50
CA GLN A 58 13.56 17.94 -12.39
C GLN A 58 14.05 16.65 -11.71
N ARG A 59 15.13 16.72 -10.91
CA ARG A 59 15.60 15.59 -10.11
C ARG A 59 14.61 15.21 -9.01
N ALA A 60 14.02 16.20 -8.34
CA ALA A 60 12.97 15.98 -7.37
C ALA A 60 11.77 15.28 -8.02
N PHE A 61 11.35 15.74 -9.20
CA PHE A 61 10.28 15.12 -9.98
C PHE A 61 10.57 13.64 -10.26
N ALA A 62 11.75 13.30 -10.78
CA ALA A 62 12.10 11.91 -11.09
C ALA A 62 12.01 11.00 -9.85
N ARG A 63 12.45 11.49 -8.68
CA ARG A 63 12.36 10.75 -7.42
C ARG A 63 10.92 10.58 -6.93
N VAL A 64 10.10 11.63 -7.04
CA VAL A 64 8.68 11.60 -6.67
C VAL A 64 7.94 10.63 -7.58
N ALA A 65 8.12 10.74 -8.91
CA ALA A 65 7.47 9.89 -9.89
C ALA A 65 7.81 8.40 -9.66
N ALA A 66 9.08 8.05 -9.46
CA ALA A 66 9.49 6.68 -9.18
C ALA A 66 8.84 6.11 -7.90
N ARG A 67 8.65 6.95 -6.88
CA ARG A 67 8.06 6.52 -5.61
C ARG A 67 6.55 6.38 -5.67
N VAL A 68 5.89 7.24 -6.44
CA VAL A 68 4.45 7.13 -6.74
C VAL A 68 4.19 5.86 -7.55
N ASP A 69 4.98 5.62 -8.61
CA ASP A 69 4.84 4.45 -9.48
C ASP A 69 5.01 3.13 -8.70
N ALA A 70 6.10 3.01 -7.93
CA ALA A 70 6.35 1.84 -7.08
C ALA A 70 5.23 1.58 -6.05
N ARG A 71 4.57 2.64 -5.56
CA ARG A 71 3.48 2.50 -4.58
C ARG A 71 2.18 2.03 -5.24
N LEU A 72 1.90 2.48 -6.47
CA LEU A 72 0.76 2.02 -7.25
C LEU A 72 0.88 0.54 -7.62
N ASP A 73 2.08 0.10 -7.99
CA ASP A 73 2.36 -1.32 -8.24
C ASP A 73 2.10 -2.17 -7.00
N ALA A 74 2.61 -1.74 -5.84
CA ALA A 74 2.41 -2.45 -4.58
C ALA A 74 0.93 -2.55 -4.15
N LEU A 75 0.12 -1.53 -4.44
CA LEU A 75 -1.32 -1.56 -4.16
C LEU A 75 -2.07 -2.50 -5.11
N THR A 76 -1.65 -2.56 -6.38
CA THR A 76 -2.25 -3.44 -7.40
C THR A 76 -1.97 -4.92 -7.11
N VAL A 77 -0.78 -5.25 -6.58
CA VAL A 77 -0.42 -6.62 -6.16
C VAL A 77 -1.25 -7.07 -4.94
N ARG A 78 -1.52 -6.17 -3.99
CA ARG A 78 -2.29 -6.52 -2.78
C ARG A 78 -3.77 -6.80 -3.08
N THR A 79 -4.38 -6.05 -3.99
CA THR A 79 -5.79 -6.27 -4.37
C THR A 79 -5.98 -7.51 -5.25
N SER A 80 -4.94 -7.95 -5.96
CA SER A 80 -4.96 -9.23 -6.70
C SER A 80 -4.71 -10.43 -5.81
N SER A 81 -3.93 -10.28 -4.73
CA SER A 81 -3.68 -11.35 -3.76
C SER A 81 -4.86 -11.66 -2.83
N ASP A 82 -5.82 -10.75 -2.67
CA ASP A 82 -6.99 -10.93 -1.80
C ASP A 82 -8.13 -11.76 -2.45
N ARG A 83 -7.94 -12.20 -3.70
CA ARG A 83 -8.95 -12.97 -4.47
C ARG A 83 -8.68 -14.47 -4.55
N GLN A 84 -7.63 -14.98 -3.90
CA GLN A 84 -7.19 -16.38 -4.02
C GLN A 84 -7.22 -17.21 -2.73
N ASP A 85 -7.85 -16.70 -1.67
CA ASP A 85 -8.14 -17.49 -0.46
C ASP A 85 -9.66 -17.67 -0.29
N SER A 86 -10.32 -18.21 -1.33
CA SER A 86 -11.53 -18.99 -1.06
C SER A 86 -11.06 -20.38 -0.71
N PRO A 87 -11.23 -20.84 0.55
CA PRO A 87 -11.14 -22.26 0.81
C PRO A 87 -12.21 -22.91 -0.06
N GLU A 88 -11.81 -23.70 -1.06
CA GLU A 88 -12.70 -24.70 -1.63
C GLU A 88 -13.28 -25.46 -0.45
N ALA A 89 -14.55 -25.24 -0.19
CA ALA A 89 -15.34 -26.08 0.68
C ALA A 89 -15.30 -27.46 0.02
N GLY A 90 -14.30 -28.25 0.41
CA GLY A 90 -14.20 -29.64 0.05
C GLY A 90 -15.51 -30.28 0.43
N TYR A 91 -16.27 -30.69 -0.59
CA TYR A 91 -17.35 -31.63 -0.42
C TYR A 91 -16.75 -32.88 0.22
N ILE A 92 -16.78 -32.95 1.54
CA ILE A 92 -16.59 -34.20 2.26
C ILE A 92 -17.92 -34.94 2.10
N GLU A 93 -17.94 -35.93 1.21
CA GLU A 93 -19.04 -36.89 1.11
C GLU A 93 -19.38 -37.41 2.53
N PRO A 94 -20.63 -37.30 2.99
CA PRO A 94 -21.04 -37.96 4.21
C PRO A 94 -21.08 -39.47 3.95
N ARG A 95 -20.10 -40.21 4.49
CA ARG A 95 -20.21 -41.67 4.60
C ARG A 95 -21.38 -42.00 5.53
N PRO A 96 -22.37 -42.80 5.10
CA PRO A 96 -23.47 -43.19 5.95
C PRO A 96 -23.02 -44.30 6.90
N GLY A 97 -23.27 -44.10 8.18
CA GLY A 97 -23.25 -45.16 9.18
C GLY A 97 -21.98 -45.19 10.03
N VAL A 98 -22.10 -44.64 11.24
CA VAL A 98 -21.99 -45.36 12.52
C VAL A 98 -22.02 -44.30 13.64
N TYR A 99 -23.15 -44.20 14.34
CA TYR A 99 -23.18 -43.65 15.69
C TYR A 99 -22.84 -44.79 16.67
N PRO A 100 -21.99 -44.51 17.67
CA PRO A 100 -22.47 -44.56 19.05
C PRO A 100 -21.93 -43.34 19.81
N GLY A 101 -22.75 -42.57 20.52
CA GLY A 101 -23.36 -43.02 21.77
C GLY A 101 -22.40 -42.67 22.91
N GLY A 102 -22.70 -41.60 23.67
CA GLY A 102 -22.04 -41.40 24.95
C GLY A 102 -21.86 -39.95 25.42
N GLU A 103 -22.74 -39.54 26.31
CA GLU A 103 -22.42 -38.80 27.54
C GLU A 103 -22.16 -37.29 27.45
N SER A 104 -23.24 -36.55 27.70
CA SER A 104 -23.25 -35.23 28.31
C SER A 104 -22.34 -35.18 29.56
N GLN A 105 -21.33 -34.31 29.60
CA GLN A 105 -20.91 -33.66 30.85
C GLN A 105 -20.53 -32.19 30.65
N THR A 106 -21.03 -31.43 31.62
CA THR A 106 -21.12 -29.99 31.76
C THR A 106 -19.92 -29.36 32.46
N ARG A 107 -19.49 -28.20 31.96
CA ARG A 107 -19.03 -26.99 32.70
C ARG A 107 -17.69 -27.09 33.51
N PRO A 108 -17.18 -25.98 34.11
CA PRO A 108 -16.50 -24.86 33.45
C PRO A 108 -15.18 -24.44 34.15
N THR A 109 -14.50 -23.44 33.59
CA THR A 109 -13.51 -22.48 34.16
C THR A 109 -12.98 -22.66 35.59
N ARG A 110 -11.66 -22.47 35.73
CA ARG A 110 -10.96 -21.56 36.68
C ARG A 110 -9.76 -22.27 37.32
N ASN A 111 -8.54 -21.82 37.03
CA ASN A 111 -7.42 -22.02 37.94
C ASN A 111 -6.79 -20.67 38.30
N VAL A 112 -7.01 -20.31 39.56
CA VAL A 112 -6.46 -19.17 40.28
C VAL A 112 -5.33 -19.74 41.14
N VAL A 113 -4.14 -19.17 40.97
CA VAL A 113 -3.08 -18.91 41.97
C VAL A 113 -2.46 -20.10 42.72
N HIS A 114 -1.13 -20.19 42.69
CA HIS A 114 -0.35 -20.27 43.94
C HIS A 114 1.04 -19.62 43.82
N ARG A 115 1.25 -18.57 44.63
CA ARG A 115 2.55 -18.10 45.12
C ARG A 115 3.27 -19.22 45.88
N SER A 116 4.61 -19.19 45.90
CA SER A 116 5.52 -18.97 47.07
C SER A 116 6.96 -19.52 46.76
N PRO A 117 8.00 -19.40 47.63
CA PRO A 117 9.09 -18.43 47.46
C PRO A 117 10.53 -19.00 47.66
N SER A 118 11.52 -18.08 47.65
CA SER A 118 12.86 -18.09 48.28
C SER A 118 13.96 -19.06 47.81
N ARG A 119 15.09 -18.45 47.42
CA ARG A 119 16.32 -18.45 48.23
C ARG A 119 17.11 -17.16 48.02
#